data_AF-A0A7R8ZVQ6-F1
#
_entry.id   AF-A0A7R8ZVQ6-F1
#
_cell.length_a   1.000
_cell.length_b   1.000
_cell.length_c   1.000
_cell.angle_alpha   90.00
_cell.angle_beta   90.00
_cell.angle_gamma   90.00
#
_symmetry.space_group_name_H-M   'P 1'
#
loop_
_entity.id
_entity.type
_entity.pdbx_description
1 polymer ?
#
loop_
_entity_poly.entity_id
_entity_poly.type
_entity_poly.pdbx_seq_one_letter_code
_entity_poly.pdbx_strand_id
1 'polypeptide(L)'
;MTSLSEFLPSNPLFCVAVDTLIKDRQILSARIHGEGGDMEVPFPCGVARTGVKRSVVMKEEEVRTLVEAIEDPAEQNDKDKKPREPPIVFRELIPEDEYSRLKSSLGSSISGSPEDQQALSELNEYIVKDEGAWALSDETIHYIGKLLHDKSISPKIRSNLLRLLATAALKDDIILMLHQDRKEHLLMNYAVDIEHLPEEEQDGLALFICNLFESTSSSEWLLYISEWAYDRQTLSNARVTTKVAVSALLSPNEGIRDKGTAIMHNLASKEVKSAVFDDIATELSMAILQFLTTDPQE
;
A
#
# COMPACT_ATOMS: atom_id res chain seq x y z
N MET A 1 -20.03 -36.07 1.83
CA MET A 1 -19.15 -35.03 1.24
C MET A 1 -20.06 -33.93 0.75
N THR A 2 -20.33 -32.97 1.63
CA THR A 2 -21.23 -31.85 1.36
C THR A 2 -20.46 -30.79 0.58
N SER A 3 -21.08 -30.24 -0.46
CA SER A 3 -20.48 -29.29 -1.38
C SER A 3 -20.13 -27.98 -0.69
N LEU A 4 -18.92 -27.45 -0.92
CA LEU A 4 -18.49 -26.11 -0.48
C LEU A 4 -19.39 -24.97 -1.00
N SER A 5 -20.31 -25.26 -1.92
CA SER A 5 -21.30 -24.30 -2.44
C SER A 5 -22.42 -23.95 -1.46
N GLU A 6 -22.58 -24.68 -0.34
CA GLU A 6 -23.63 -24.40 0.65
C GLU A 6 -23.21 -23.38 1.73
N PHE A 7 -21.94 -22.93 1.75
CA PHE A 7 -21.37 -22.03 2.76
C PHE A 7 -21.00 -20.63 2.25
N LEU A 8 -21.27 -20.31 0.98
CA LEU A 8 -20.94 -19.00 0.41
C LEU A 8 -22.15 -18.05 0.50
N PRO A 9 -22.02 -16.86 1.10
CA PRO A 9 -23.07 -15.84 1.08
C PRO A 9 -23.40 -15.43 -0.36
N SER A 10 -24.67 -15.11 -0.59
CA SER A 10 -25.27 -14.90 -1.92
C SER A 10 -24.92 -13.55 -2.56
N ASN A 11 -23.77 -12.97 -2.20
CA ASN A 11 -23.35 -11.65 -2.66
C ASN A 11 -22.59 -11.77 -4.01
N PRO A 12 -23.08 -11.14 -5.09
CA PRO A 12 -22.48 -11.26 -6.42
C PRO A 12 -21.07 -10.66 -6.53
N LEU A 13 -20.70 -9.69 -5.69
CA LEU A 13 -19.34 -9.14 -5.63
C LEU A 13 -18.37 -10.10 -4.92
N PHE A 14 -18.86 -10.81 -3.90
CA PHE A 14 -18.09 -11.79 -3.14
C PHE A 14 -17.78 -13.05 -3.95
N CYS A 15 -18.76 -13.58 -4.71
CA CYS A 15 -18.52 -14.70 -5.61
C CYS A 15 -17.44 -14.38 -6.65
N VAL A 16 -17.37 -13.13 -7.14
CA VAL A 16 -16.36 -12.71 -8.13
C VAL A 16 -14.96 -12.63 -7.51
N ALA A 17 -14.83 -12.06 -6.31
CA ALA A 17 -13.53 -11.94 -5.63
C ALA A 17 -12.95 -13.32 -5.25
N VAL A 18 -13.79 -14.20 -4.70
CA VAL A 18 -13.39 -15.57 -4.34
C VAL A 18 -13.12 -16.42 -5.60
N ASP A 19 -13.94 -16.31 -6.65
CA ASP A 19 -13.70 -17.04 -7.90
C ASP A 19 -12.42 -16.58 -8.61
N THR A 20 -12.04 -15.30 -8.48
CA THR A 20 -10.80 -14.77 -9.07
C THR A 20 -9.58 -15.35 -8.35
N LEU A 21 -9.59 -15.31 -7.01
CA LEU A 21 -8.53 -15.90 -6.19
C LEU A 21 -8.40 -17.43 -6.38
N ILE A 22 -9.52 -18.14 -6.55
CA ILE A 22 -9.51 -19.60 -6.80
C ILE A 22 -9.00 -19.93 -8.20
N LYS A 23 -9.37 -19.16 -9.23
CA LYS A 23 -8.91 -19.37 -10.61
C LYS A 23 -7.41 -19.11 -10.75
N ASP A 24 -6.89 -18.09 -10.09
CA ASP A 24 -5.45 -17.81 -10.10
C ASP A 24 -4.64 -18.93 -9.43
N ARG A 25 -5.20 -19.53 -8.36
CA ARG A 25 -4.61 -20.73 -7.73
C ARG A 25 -4.61 -21.96 -8.64
N GLN A 26 -5.65 -22.17 -9.45
CA GLN A 26 -5.72 -23.30 -10.39
C GLN A 26 -4.76 -23.12 -11.58
N ILE A 27 -4.57 -21.90 -12.07
CA ILE A 27 -3.58 -21.57 -13.10
C ILE A 27 -2.15 -21.79 -12.58
N LEU A 28 -1.88 -21.47 -11.31
CA LEU A 28 -0.61 -21.76 -10.64
C LEU A 28 -0.38 -23.26 -10.43
N SER A 29 -1.40 -24.03 -10.04
CA SER A 29 -1.29 -25.49 -9.89
C SER A 29 -1.02 -26.20 -11.22
N ALA A 30 -1.57 -25.69 -12.33
CA ALA A 30 -1.35 -26.24 -13.66
C ALA A 30 0.07 -25.96 -14.19
N ARG A 31 0.69 -24.82 -13.81
CA ARG A 31 2.09 -24.50 -14.13
C ARG A 31 3.11 -25.34 -13.36
N ILE A 32 2.78 -25.81 -12.16
CA ILE A 32 3.69 -26.62 -11.34
C ILE A 32 3.66 -28.11 -11.74
N HIS A 33 2.60 -28.60 -12.37
CA HIS A 33 2.43 -30.02 -12.71
C HIS A 33 2.63 -30.35 -14.20
N GLY A 34 3.02 -29.37 -15.02
CA GLY A 34 3.21 -29.55 -16.46
C GLY A 34 4.65 -29.27 -16.87
N GLU A 35 5.58 -30.16 -16.50
CA GLU A 35 6.80 -30.54 -17.26
C GLU A 35 7.67 -31.46 -16.39
N GLY A 36 7.31 -32.74 -16.38
CA GLY A 36 8.22 -33.80 -15.94
C GLY A 36 9.23 -34.08 -17.05
N GLY A 37 10.47 -33.62 -16.87
CA GLY A 37 11.62 -33.96 -17.69
C GLY A 37 12.83 -34.19 -16.79
N ASP A 38 13.21 -35.45 -16.64
CA ASP A 38 14.34 -35.92 -15.83
C ASP A 38 15.66 -35.22 -16.21
N MET A 39 16.34 -34.65 -15.23
CA MET A 39 17.78 -34.38 -15.34
C MET A 39 18.45 -34.61 -13.98
N GLU A 40 19.03 -35.80 -13.82
CA GLU A 40 19.96 -36.12 -12.74
C GLU A 40 21.17 -35.18 -12.81
N VAL A 41 21.47 -34.50 -11.70
CA VAL A 41 22.71 -33.73 -11.55
C VAL A 41 23.58 -34.43 -10.51
N PRO A 42 24.75 -34.99 -10.87
CA PRO A 42 25.69 -35.49 -9.88
C PRO A 42 26.49 -34.32 -9.31
N PHE A 43 26.48 -34.17 -7.99
CA PHE A 43 27.47 -33.35 -7.29
C PHE A 43 28.85 -34.04 -7.35
N PRO A 44 29.93 -33.27 -7.52
CA PRO A 44 31.12 -33.55 -6.75
C PRO A 44 31.65 -32.33 -6.01
N CYS A 45 32.03 -32.59 -4.77
CA CYS A 45 32.75 -31.72 -3.86
C CYS A 45 34.22 -31.56 -4.32
N GLY A 46 34.74 -30.33 -4.24
CA GLY A 46 36.14 -30.08 -3.89
C GLY A 46 37.13 -29.69 -5.01
N VAL A 47 37.78 -28.54 -4.75
CA VAL A 47 39.20 -28.19 -5.01
C VAL A 47 39.47 -27.04 -6.00
N ALA A 48 40.07 -25.99 -5.40
CA ALA A 48 41.05 -24.99 -5.89
C ALA A 48 40.70 -23.95 -6.97
N ARG A 49 40.98 -22.69 -6.58
CA ARG A 49 41.05 -21.48 -7.41
C ARG A 49 42.13 -21.58 -8.49
N THR A 50 41.79 -21.24 -9.73
CA THR A 50 42.63 -20.45 -10.64
C THR A 50 41.75 -19.53 -11.48
N GLY A 51 42.12 -18.25 -11.55
CA GLY A 51 41.32 -17.23 -12.22
C GLY A 51 41.45 -17.27 -13.74
N VAL A 52 40.31 -17.13 -14.43
CA VAL A 52 40.21 -16.62 -15.80
C VAL A 52 38.96 -15.74 -15.86
N LYS A 53 39.13 -14.41 -15.99
CA LYS A 53 38.02 -13.51 -16.33
C LYS A 53 37.67 -13.72 -17.80
N ARG A 54 36.51 -14.34 -18.09
CA ARG A 54 35.88 -14.31 -19.42
C ARG A 54 34.85 -13.18 -19.42
N SER A 55 35.12 -12.10 -20.13
CA SER A 55 34.07 -11.12 -20.48
C SER A 55 33.20 -11.74 -21.56
N VAL A 56 31.95 -12.07 -21.22
CA VAL A 56 30.95 -12.43 -22.22
C VAL A 56 30.37 -11.13 -22.76
N VAL A 57 30.82 -10.71 -23.94
CA VAL A 57 30.18 -9.62 -24.69
C VAL A 57 29.08 -10.27 -25.51
N MET A 58 27.83 -10.11 -25.08
CA MET A 58 26.67 -10.52 -25.90
C MET A 58 26.51 -9.55 -27.07
N LYS A 59 26.09 -10.06 -28.22
CA LYS A 59 25.88 -9.22 -29.42
C LYS A 59 24.59 -8.42 -29.27
N GLU A 60 24.61 -7.18 -29.74
CA GLU A 60 23.51 -6.21 -29.64
C GLU A 60 22.18 -6.74 -30.22
N GLU A 61 22.23 -7.58 -31.25
CA GLU A 61 21.06 -8.23 -31.85
C GLU A 61 20.41 -9.30 -30.95
N GLU A 62 21.20 -10.02 -30.14
CA GLU A 62 20.67 -11.01 -29.18
C GLU A 62 19.98 -10.31 -28.01
N VAL A 63 20.54 -9.18 -27.55
CA VAL A 63 19.90 -8.33 -26.53
C VAL A 63 18.59 -7.77 -27.07
N ARG A 64 18.58 -7.28 -28.32
CA ARG A 64 17.38 -6.72 -28.94
C ARG A 64 16.27 -7.75 -29.15
N THR A 65 16.61 -8.97 -29.58
CA THR A 65 15.64 -10.05 -29.77
C THR A 65 15.05 -10.53 -28.44
N LEU A 66 15.84 -10.52 -27.37
CA LEU A 66 15.33 -10.80 -26.01
C LEU A 66 14.44 -9.69 -25.47
N VAL A 67 14.75 -8.42 -25.76
CA VAL A 67 13.91 -7.28 -25.37
C VAL A 67 12.58 -7.31 -26.12
N GLU A 68 12.60 -7.53 -27.43
CA GLU A 68 11.39 -7.63 -28.27
C GLU A 68 10.52 -8.85 -27.86
N ALA A 69 11.11 -9.99 -27.47
CA ALA A 69 10.38 -11.16 -26.99
C ALA A 69 9.79 -11.02 -25.57
N ILE A 70 10.30 -10.08 -24.75
CA ILE A 70 9.73 -9.75 -23.43
C ILE A 70 8.59 -8.72 -23.56
N GLU A 71 8.66 -7.85 -24.58
CA GLU A 71 7.66 -6.79 -24.83
C GLU A 71 6.40 -7.32 -25.53
N ASP A 72 6.51 -8.28 -26.46
CA ASP A 72 5.37 -8.72 -27.30
C ASP A 72 4.23 -9.54 -26.61
N PRO A 73 4.45 -10.41 -25.60
CA PRO A 73 3.34 -11.12 -24.95
C PRO A 73 2.58 -10.27 -23.92
N ALA A 74 3.10 -9.08 -23.56
CA ALA A 74 2.50 -8.20 -22.57
C ALA A 74 1.41 -7.29 -23.16
N GLU A 75 1.55 -6.85 -24.40
CA GLU A 75 0.60 -5.92 -25.04
C GLU A 75 -0.64 -6.63 -25.63
N GLN A 76 -0.53 -7.91 -26.01
CA GLN A 76 -1.66 -8.66 -26.59
C GLN A 76 -2.70 -9.12 -25.56
N ASN A 77 -2.33 -9.25 -24.28
CA ASN A 77 -3.24 -9.65 -23.19
C ASN A 77 -4.08 -8.51 -22.61
N ASP A 78 -3.86 -7.25 -23.01
CA ASP A 78 -4.55 -6.09 -22.41
C ASP A 78 -5.92 -5.80 -23.07
N LYS A 79 -6.22 -6.44 -24.21
CA LYS A 79 -7.42 -6.17 -25.01
C LYS A 79 -8.66 -6.97 -24.58
N ASP A 80 -8.49 -8.02 -23.77
CA ASP A 80 -9.57 -8.91 -23.30
C ASP A 80 -9.86 -8.78 -21.79
N LYS A 81 -9.27 -7.79 -21.11
CA LYS A 81 -9.48 -7.59 -19.67
C LYS A 81 -10.84 -6.95 -19.41
N LYS A 82 -11.59 -7.52 -18.45
CA LYS A 82 -12.80 -6.90 -17.90
C LYS A 82 -12.52 -5.44 -17.51
N PRO A 83 -13.50 -4.53 -17.66
CA PRO A 83 -13.36 -3.16 -17.16
C PRO A 83 -13.05 -3.21 -15.67
N ARG A 84 -11.99 -2.49 -15.29
CA ARG A 84 -11.46 -2.47 -13.92
C ARG A 84 -12.51 -1.89 -12.98
N GLU A 85 -12.71 -2.54 -11.84
CA GLU A 85 -13.52 -1.97 -10.77
C GLU A 85 -12.73 -0.79 -10.17
N PRO A 86 -13.35 0.41 -10.04
CA PRO A 86 -12.66 1.58 -9.51
C PRO A 86 -12.30 1.38 -8.03
N PRO A 87 -11.24 2.03 -7.52
CA PRO A 87 -10.91 1.98 -6.11
C PRO A 87 -12.05 2.58 -5.27
N ILE A 88 -12.29 1.99 -4.10
CA ILE A 88 -13.16 2.53 -3.07
C ILE A 88 -12.35 3.54 -2.27
N VAL A 89 -12.80 4.79 -2.22
CA VAL A 89 -12.16 5.89 -1.48
C VAL A 89 -13.23 6.73 -0.79
N PHE A 90 -12.81 7.49 0.21
CA PHE A 90 -13.67 8.26 1.10
C PHE A 90 -13.47 9.76 0.87
N ARG A 91 -14.50 10.42 0.32
CA ARG A 91 -14.46 11.84 -0.11
C ARG A 91 -15.31 12.76 0.77
N GLU A 92 -15.73 12.29 1.95
CA GLU A 92 -16.66 13.00 2.83
C GLU A 92 -16.01 14.16 3.60
N LEU A 93 -14.68 14.20 3.63
CA LEU A 93 -13.90 15.21 4.34
C LEU A 93 -13.82 16.51 3.53
N ILE A 94 -14.05 17.63 4.21
CA ILE A 94 -13.88 18.97 3.64
C ILE A 94 -12.48 19.51 4.05
N PRO A 95 -11.56 19.76 3.10
CA PRO A 95 -10.19 20.17 3.40
C PRO A 95 -10.08 21.39 4.32
N GLU A 96 -10.92 22.41 4.10
CA GLU A 96 -10.98 23.65 4.88
C GLU A 96 -11.30 23.39 6.36
N ASP A 97 -12.25 22.49 6.62
CA ASP A 97 -12.70 22.13 7.96
C ASP A 97 -11.63 21.33 8.69
N GLU A 98 -11.01 20.36 8.02
CA GLU A 98 -9.94 19.54 8.60
C GLU A 98 -8.67 20.39 8.89
N TYR A 99 -8.31 21.31 8.00
CA TYR A 99 -7.22 22.26 8.24
C TYR A 99 -7.52 23.17 9.44
N SER A 100 -8.75 23.69 9.53
CA SER A 100 -9.18 24.53 10.64
C SER A 100 -9.18 23.77 11.98
N ARG A 101 -9.56 22.49 11.98
CA ARG A 101 -9.50 21.60 13.16
C ARG A 101 -8.07 21.34 13.60
N LEU A 102 -7.16 21.07 12.65
CA LEU A 102 -5.73 20.88 12.93
C LEU A 102 -5.14 22.15 13.57
N LYS A 103 -5.35 23.31 12.94
CA LYS A 103 -4.85 24.60 13.43
C LYS A 103 -5.40 24.95 14.81
N SER A 104 -6.68 24.69 15.05
CA SER A 104 -7.30 24.92 16.36
C SER A 104 -6.73 24.00 17.44
N SER A 105 -6.37 22.76 17.09
CA SER A 105 -5.85 21.77 18.04
C SER A 105 -4.38 21.97 18.38
N LEU A 106 -3.59 22.53 17.46
CA LEU A 106 -2.20 22.91 17.70
C LEU A 106 -2.07 24.06 18.72
N GLY A 107 -3.10 24.91 18.83
CA GLY A 107 -3.13 26.05 19.74
C GLY A 107 -1.94 27.00 19.53
N SER A 108 -1.60 27.79 20.56
CA SER A 108 -0.45 28.69 20.56
C SER A 108 0.87 28.03 20.99
N SER A 109 0.85 26.76 21.41
CA SER A 109 1.97 26.13 22.12
C SER A 109 2.86 25.24 21.24
N ILE A 110 2.33 24.68 20.14
CA ILE A 110 3.07 23.75 19.26
C ILE A 110 3.54 24.44 17.96
N SER A 111 3.00 25.62 17.66
CA SER A 111 3.38 26.46 16.50
C SER A 111 4.44 27.51 16.85
N GLY A 112 5.45 27.11 17.64
CA GLY A 112 6.41 28.07 18.23
C GLY A 112 7.54 28.51 17.30
N SER A 113 7.97 27.65 16.37
CA SER A 113 9.08 27.95 15.47
C SER A 113 8.56 28.59 14.16
N PRO A 114 9.27 29.58 13.59
CA PRO A 114 8.94 30.15 12.28
C PRO A 114 8.86 29.09 11.17
N GLU A 115 9.69 28.06 11.25
CA GLU A 115 9.72 26.94 10.31
C GLU A 115 8.44 26.08 10.41
N ASP A 116 7.99 25.77 11.63
CA ASP A 116 6.72 25.04 11.85
C ASP A 116 5.52 25.85 11.32
N GLN A 117 5.53 27.18 11.47
CA GLN A 117 4.50 28.07 10.94
C GLN A 117 4.50 28.12 9.42
N GLN A 118 5.68 28.12 8.80
CA GLN A 118 5.83 28.07 7.36
C GLN A 118 5.31 26.74 6.80
N ALA A 119 5.69 25.60 7.39
CA ALA A 119 5.19 24.29 6.96
C ALA A 119 3.66 24.18 7.06
N LEU A 120 3.05 24.74 8.11
CA LEU A 120 1.58 24.82 8.23
C LEU A 120 0.94 25.72 7.16
N SER A 121 1.64 26.75 6.69
CA SER A 121 1.18 27.61 5.60
C SER A 121 1.27 26.89 4.26
N GLU A 122 2.37 26.17 4.01
CA GLU A 122 2.57 25.35 2.81
C GLU A 122 1.52 24.25 2.71
N LEU A 123 1.18 23.58 3.82
CA LEU A 123 0.08 22.61 3.87
C LEU A 123 -1.27 23.24 3.51
N ASN A 124 -1.52 24.49 3.92
CA ASN A 124 -2.74 25.20 3.54
C ASN A 124 -2.77 25.55 2.05
N GLU A 125 -1.63 25.98 1.51
CA GLU A 125 -1.50 26.31 0.08
C GLU A 125 -1.69 25.06 -0.79
N TYR A 126 -1.07 23.96 -0.39
CA TYR A 126 -1.23 22.69 -1.08
C TYR A 126 -2.65 22.15 -0.97
N ILE A 127 -3.18 21.98 0.25
CA ILE A 127 -4.40 21.19 0.47
C ILE A 127 -5.67 22.02 0.26
N VAL A 128 -5.72 23.23 0.84
CA VAL A 128 -6.92 24.08 0.86
C VAL A 128 -6.99 25.00 -0.35
N LYS A 129 -5.90 25.69 -0.70
CA LYS A 129 -5.89 26.62 -1.84
C LYS A 129 -5.69 25.92 -3.19
N ASP A 130 -5.38 24.63 -3.16
CA ASP A 130 -5.16 23.80 -4.35
C ASP A 130 -4.04 24.33 -5.27
N GLU A 131 -2.99 24.92 -4.68
CA GLU A 131 -1.85 25.42 -5.45
C GLU A 131 -1.03 24.27 -6.07
N GLY A 132 -1.13 23.05 -5.55
CA GLY A 132 -0.41 21.86 -6.02
C GLY A 132 0.89 21.59 -5.25
N ALA A 133 1.50 20.42 -5.48
CA ALA A 133 2.58 19.89 -4.63
C ALA A 133 3.89 20.69 -4.69
N TRP A 134 4.06 21.59 -5.67
CA TRP A 134 5.19 22.52 -5.71
C TRP A 134 5.19 23.54 -4.57
N ALA A 135 4.04 23.72 -3.89
CA ALA A 135 3.94 24.51 -2.68
C ALA A 135 4.62 23.84 -1.47
N LEU A 136 4.90 22.53 -1.54
CA LEU A 136 5.50 21.78 -0.44
C LEU A 136 7.03 21.78 -0.50
N SER A 137 7.66 22.27 0.55
CA SER A 137 9.09 22.13 0.78
C SER A 137 9.45 20.79 1.43
N ASP A 138 10.74 20.43 1.42
CA ASP A 138 11.25 19.27 2.15
C ASP A 138 10.99 19.42 3.67
N GLU A 139 11.02 20.65 4.19
CA GLU A 139 10.72 20.99 5.59
C GLU A 139 9.29 20.62 6.00
N THR A 140 8.32 20.70 5.07
CA THR A 140 6.93 20.33 5.36
C THR A 140 6.78 18.84 5.70
N ILE A 141 7.54 17.96 5.04
CA ILE A 141 7.53 16.52 5.36
C ILE A 141 8.18 16.24 6.71
N HIS A 142 9.29 16.92 7.03
CA HIS A 142 9.90 16.80 8.35
C HIS A 142 8.96 17.30 9.45
N TYR A 143 8.19 18.35 9.18
CA TYR A 143 7.15 18.84 10.09
C TYR A 143 6.03 17.81 10.30
N ILE A 144 5.53 17.18 9.22
CA ILE A 144 4.58 16.07 9.33
C ILE A 144 5.16 14.93 10.18
N GLY A 145 6.41 14.51 9.91
CA GLY A 145 7.10 13.48 10.69
C GLY A 145 7.23 13.83 12.16
N LYS A 146 7.60 15.08 12.48
CA LYS A 146 7.64 15.59 13.85
C LYS A 146 6.28 15.50 14.53
N LEU A 147 5.21 15.89 13.86
CA LEU A 147 3.85 15.80 14.41
C LEU A 147 3.43 14.35 14.70
N LEU A 148 3.78 13.41 13.83
CA LEU A 148 3.42 11.99 13.96
C LEU A 148 4.25 11.24 15.01
N HIS A 149 5.56 11.49 15.08
CA HIS A 149 6.48 10.69 15.91
C HIS A 149 6.78 11.30 17.28
N ASP A 150 6.53 12.61 17.49
CA ASP A 150 6.72 13.23 18.80
C ASP A 150 5.61 12.78 19.78
N LYS A 151 6.01 11.96 20.75
CA LYS A 151 5.12 11.39 21.79
C LYS A 151 4.56 12.45 22.74
N SER A 152 5.13 13.66 22.78
CA SER A 152 4.60 14.77 23.58
C SER A 152 3.36 15.41 22.95
N ILE A 153 3.14 15.19 21.66
CA ILE A 153 2.00 15.71 20.92
C ILE A 153 0.74 14.90 21.24
N SER A 154 -0.40 15.59 21.33
CA SER A 154 -1.67 14.94 21.62
C SER A 154 -2.12 14.02 20.47
N PRO A 155 -2.67 12.82 20.77
CA PRO A 155 -3.33 11.96 19.79
C PRO A 155 -4.32 12.68 18.87
N LYS A 156 -5.06 13.65 19.43
CA LYS A 156 -6.03 14.44 18.67
C LYS A 156 -5.39 15.26 17.54
N ILE A 157 -4.18 15.77 17.76
CA ILE A 157 -3.46 16.53 16.73
C ILE A 157 -3.01 15.59 15.62
N ARG A 158 -2.47 14.41 15.96
CA ARG A 158 -2.08 13.39 15.00
C ARG A 158 -3.26 12.89 14.18
N SER A 159 -4.39 12.59 14.81
CA SER A 159 -5.63 12.20 14.13
C SER A 159 -6.11 13.28 13.16
N ASN A 160 -6.15 14.55 13.56
CA ASN A 160 -6.53 15.66 12.65
C ASN A 160 -5.55 15.81 11.48
N LEU A 161 -4.25 15.60 11.70
CA LEU A 161 -3.24 15.62 10.65
C LEU A 161 -3.48 14.48 9.66
N LEU A 162 -3.70 13.25 10.13
CA LEU A 162 -3.97 12.09 9.27
C LEU A 162 -5.23 12.29 8.42
N ARG A 163 -6.29 12.85 9.01
CA ARG A 163 -7.52 13.20 8.28
C ARG A 163 -7.28 14.26 7.22
N LEU A 164 -6.49 15.29 7.52
CA LEU A 164 -6.08 16.30 6.53
C LEU A 164 -5.25 15.67 5.41
N LEU A 165 -4.28 14.80 5.74
CA LEU A 165 -3.50 14.06 4.74
C LEU A 165 -4.38 13.12 3.90
N ALA A 166 -5.45 12.55 4.47
CA ALA A 166 -6.41 11.76 3.70
C ALA A 166 -7.16 12.57 2.64
N THR A 167 -7.36 13.87 2.87
CA THR A 167 -7.89 14.76 1.81
C THR A 167 -6.84 15.03 0.73
N ALA A 168 -5.57 15.18 1.12
CA ALA A 168 -4.46 15.35 0.19
C ALA A 168 -4.21 14.09 -0.65
N ALA A 169 -4.45 12.90 -0.10
CA ALA A 169 -4.31 11.62 -0.78
C ALA A 169 -5.19 11.46 -2.03
N LEU A 170 -6.26 12.25 -2.14
CA LEU A 170 -7.16 12.27 -3.30
C LEU A 170 -6.63 13.14 -4.46
N LYS A 171 -5.51 13.86 -4.27
CA LYS A 171 -4.91 14.71 -5.30
C LYS A 171 -3.97 13.90 -6.19
N ASP A 172 -4.00 14.17 -7.50
CA ASP A 172 -3.18 13.46 -8.49
C ASP A 172 -1.66 13.60 -8.26
N ASP A 173 -1.24 14.73 -7.69
CA ASP A 173 0.16 15.10 -7.49
C ASP A 173 0.73 14.71 -6.11
N ILE A 174 -0.06 14.03 -5.26
CA ILE A 174 0.38 13.58 -3.93
C ILE A 174 1.65 12.73 -3.99
N ILE A 175 1.86 12.01 -5.10
CA ILE A 175 3.04 11.20 -5.35
C ILE A 175 4.35 12.00 -5.21
N LEU A 176 4.34 13.30 -5.49
CA LEU A 176 5.53 14.14 -5.35
C LEU A 176 5.94 14.28 -3.87
N MET A 177 4.96 14.46 -2.97
CA MET A 177 5.19 14.45 -1.52
C MET A 177 5.64 13.05 -1.05
N LEU A 178 5.02 11.99 -1.54
CA LEU A 178 5.37 10.61 -1.18
C LEU A 178 6.79 10.21 -1.64
N HIS A 179 7.26 10.78 -2.75
CA HIS A 179 8.64 10.58 -3.22
C HIS A 179 9.67 11.30 -2.36
N GLN A 180 9.33 12.47 -1.81
CA GLN A 180 10.19 13.15 -0.84
C GLN A 180 10.31 12.36 0.47
N ASP A 181 9.24 11.67 0.92
CA ASP A 181 9.25 10.80 2.11
C ASP A 181 10.19 9.59 1.98
N ARG A 182 10.54 9.17 0.75
CA ARG A 182 11.36 7.97 0.48
C ARG A 182 12.70 7.91 1.22
N LYS A 183 13.25 9.04 1.65
CA LYS A 183 14.55 9.08 2.36
C LYS A 183 14.42 8.60 3.81
N GLU A 184 13.35 8.98 4.49
CA GLU A 184 13.17 8.77 5.93
C GLU A 184 12.00 7.84 6.28
N HIS A 185 11.10 7.58 5.31
CA HIS A 185 9.94 6.73 5.46
C HIS A 185 9.05 7.15 6.65
N LEU A 186 8.91 8.45 6.92
CA LEU A 186 8.27 8.96 8.13
C LEU A 186 6.81 8.50 8.23
N LEU A 187 6.10 8.48 7.10
CA LEU A 187 4.70 8.04 7.05
C LEU A 187 4.56 6.54 7.32
N MET A 188 5.37 5.71 6.66
CA MET A 188 5.28 4.25 6.80
C MET A 188 5.86 3.74 8.13
N ASN A 189 6.88 4.42 8.67
CA ASN A 189 7.40 4.15 10.00
C ASN A 189 6.37 4.46 11.09
N TYR A 190 5.48 5.42 10.87
CA TYR A 190 4.36 5.66 11.79
C TYR A 190 3.26 4.61 11.60
N ALA A 191 2.97 4.24 10.35
CA ALA A 191 1.89 3.32 10.02
C ALA A 191 2.12 1.87 10.48
N VAL A 192 3.38 1.44 10.63
CA VAL A 192 3.72 0.08 11.09
C VAL A 192 3.16 -0.23 12.48
N ASP A 193 2.92 0.79 13.31
CA ASP A 193 2.46 0.66 14.69
C ASP A 193 0.94 0.80 14.85
N ILE A 194 0.17 0.75 13.76
CA ILE A 194 -1.29 0.97 13.76
C ILE A 194 -2.05 0.29 14.91
N GLU A 195 -1.74 -0.97 15.23
CA GLU A 195 -2.39 -1.75 16.29
C GLU A 195 -2.21 -1.15 17.69
N HIS A 196 -1.15 -0.36 17.89
CA HIS A 196 -0.82 0.30 19.15
C HIS A 196 -1.22 1.77 19.19
N LEU A 197 -1.73 2.31 18.08
CA LEU A 197 -2.21 3.69 18.02
C LEU A 197 -3.58 3.82 18.70
N PRO A 198 -3.91 5.00 19.27
CA PRO A 198 -5.28 5.33 19.66
C PRO A 198 -6.28 5.15 18.52
N GLU A 199 -7.53 4.81 18.86
CA GLU A 199 -8.58 4.50 17.87
C GLU A 199 -8.79 5.63 16.85
N GLU A 200 -8.72 6.89 17.29
CA GLU A 200 -8.87 8.04 16.40
C GLU A 200 -7.70 8.22 15.42
N GLU A 201 -6.50 7.75 15.80
CA GLU A 201 -5.33 7.73 14.93
C GLU A 201 -5.41 6.55 13.95
N GLN A 202 -5.88 5.38 14.40
CA GLN A 202 -6.14 4.23 13.54
C GLN A 202 -7.16 4.57 12.44
N ASP A 203 -8.26 5.24 12.81
CA ASP A 203 -9.28 5.68 11.86
C ASP A 203 -8.72 6.63 10.80
N GLY A 204 -7.98 7.66 11.23
CA GLY A 204 -7.35 8.63 10.32
C GLY A 204 -6.28 7.99 9.43
N LEU A 205 -5.49 7.06 9.96
CA LEU A 205 -4.45 6.36 9.21
C LEU A 205 -5.05 5.40 8.17
N ALA A 206 -6.04 4.60 8.55
CA ALA A 206 -6.73 3.71 7.61
C ALA A 206 -7.39 4.52 6.48
N LEU A 207 -7.97 5.66 6.81
CA LEU A 207 -8.57 6.58 5.86
C LEU A 207 -7.54 7.16 4.87
N PHE A 208 -6.39 7.62 5.38
CA PHE A 208 -5.29 8.11 4.56
C PHE A 208 -4.76 7.03 3.60
N ILE A 209 -4.47 5.82 4.11
CA ILE A 209 -3.99 4.71 3.29
C ILE A 209 -5.04 4.28 2.26
N CYS A 210 -6.32 4.25 2.61
CA CYS A 210 -7.39 3.93 1.68
C CYS A 210 -7.47 4.93 0.52
N ASN A 211 -7.41 6.23 0.83
CA ASN A 211 -7.53 7.28 -0.19
C ASN A 211 -6.32 7.34 -1.14
N LEU A 212 -5.14 6.88 -0.71
CA LEU A 212 -3.97 6.75 -1.59
C LEU A 212 -4.17 5.73 -2.72
N PHE A 213 -5.24 4.93 -2.71
CA PHE A 213 -5.58 4.08 -3.86
C PHE A 213 -6.27 4.83 -5.01
N GLU A 214 -6.69 6.09 -4.81
CA GLU A 214 -7.36 6.90 -5.83
C GLU A 214 -6.53 7.01 -7.11
N SER A 215 -5.26 7.40 -6.96
CA SER A 215 -4.32 7.52 -8.07
C SER A 215 -3.50 6.25 -8.25
N THR A 216 -3.20 5.93 -9.51
CA THR A 216 -2.31 4.81 -9.86
C THR A 216 -0.94 4.98 -9.20
N SER A 217 -0.36 6.19 -9.29
CA SER A 217 1.01 6.45 -8.82
C SER A 217 1.15 6.30 -7.31
N SER A 218 0.18 6.81 -6.54
CA SER A 218 0.16 6.65 -5.08
C SER A 218 -0.09 5.21 -4.65
N SER A 219 -0.95 4.48 -5.38
CA SER A 219 -1.17 3.05 -5.10
C SER A 219 0.06 2.19 -5.42
N GLU A 220 0.84 2.54 -6.45
CA GLU A 220 2.11 1.88 -6.74
C GLU A 220 3.16 2.18 -5.67
N TRP A 221 3.16 3.40 -5.12
CA TRP A 221 4.00 3.74 -3.98
C TRP A 221 3.63 2.92 -2.74
N LEU A 222 2.33 2.72 -2.44
CA LEU A 222 1.89 1.84 -1.34
C LEU A 222 2.39 0.40 -1.50
N LEU A 223 2.47 -0.08 -2.73
CA LEU A 223 2.87 -1.46 -3.06
C LEU A 223 4.37 -1.58 -3.38
N TYR A 224 5.14 -0.53 -3.11
CA TYR A 224 6.57 -0.52 -3.38
C TYR A 224 7.32 -1.46 -2.42
N ILE A 225 8.17 -2.32 -3.00
CA ILE A 225 8.80 -3.45 -2.28
C ILE A 225 10.24 -3.21 -1.83
N SER A 226 10.84 -2.08 -2.21
CA SER A 226 12.20 -1.80 -1.74
C SER A 226 12.20 -1.72 -0.22
N GLU A 227 13.15 -2.44 0.38
CA GLU A 227 13.20 -2.61 1.82
C GLU A 227 14.02 -1.51 2.51
N TRP A 228 13.62 -1.15 3.72
CA TRP A 228 14.41 -0.36 4.66
C TRP A 228 14.39 -0.98 6.06
N ALA A 229 15.34 -0.61 6.90
CA ALA A 229 15.40 -1.06 8.28
C ALA A 229 14.73 -0.04 9.21
N TYR A 230 13.80 -0.50 10.04
CA TYR A 230 13.16 0.30 11.08
C TYR A 230 12.86 -0.58 12.29
N ASP A 231 13.17 -0.09 13.50
CA ASP A 231 12.99 -0.80 14.77
C ASP A 231 13.32 -2.32 14.75
N ARG A 232 14.52 -2.66 14.23
CA ARG A 232 15.04 -4.03 14.08
C ARG A 232 14.24 -4.94 13.14
N GLN A 233 13.32 -4.38 12.37
CA GLN A 233 12.54 -5.07 11.35
C GLN A 233 12.95 -4.58 9.96
N THR A 234 12.76 -5.45 8.97
CA THR A 234 12.90 -5.09 7.56
C THR A 234 11.51 -4.79 7.01
N LEU A 235 11.25 -3.52 6.72
CA LEU A 235 9.96 -3.04 6.25
C LEU A 235 10.00 -2.77 4.75
N SER A 236 8.81 -2.75 4.14
CA SER A 236 8.55 -2.22 2.81
C SER A 236 7.18 -1.54 2.83
N ASN A 237 6.89 -0.65 1.87
CA ASN A 237 5.58 0.00 1.82
C ASN A 237 4.47 -1.05 1.68
N ALA A 238 4.71 -2.09 0.87
CA ALA A 238 3.77 -3.19 0.68
C ALA A 238 3.47 -3.94 2.00
N ARG A 239 4.51 -4.24 2.81
CA ARG A 239 4.34 -4.91 4.11
C ARG A 239 3.55 -4.03 5.09
N VAL A 240 3.88 -2.74 5.18
CA VAL A 240 3.19 -1.81 6.08
C VAL A 240 1.74 -1.60 5.65
N THR A 241 1.49 -1.44 4.35
CA THR A 241 0.13 -1.32 3.79
C THR A 241 -0.71 -2.57 4.10
N THR A 242 -0.13 -3.77 3.96
CA THR A 242 -0.78 -5.03 4.31
C THR A 242 -1.14 -5.07 5.79
N LYS A 243 -0.21 -4.69 6.67
CA LYS A 243 -0.46 -4.62 8.11
C LYS A 243 -1.59 -3.66 8.45
N VAL A 244 -1.64 -2.47 7.83
CA VAL A 244 -2.73 -1.51 8.00
C VAL A 244 -4.06 -2.12 7.54
N ALA A 245 -4.09 -2.77 6.38
CA ALA A 245 -5.30 -3.41 5.84
C ALA A 245 -5.86 -4.46 6.81
N VAL A 246 -4.99 -5.36 7.29
CA VAL A 246 -5.36 -6.43 8.23
C VAL A 246 -5.82 -5.87 9.57
N SER A 247 -5.07 -4.92 10.13
CA SER A 247 -5.39 -4.31 11.43
C SER A 247 -6.72 -3.55 11.38
N ALA A 248 -6.96 -2.81 10.29
CA ALA A 248 -8.21 -2.09 10.10
C ALA A 248 -9.40 -3.05 9.90
N LEU A 249 -9.24 -4.09 9.06
CA LEU A 249 -10.28 -5.10 8.80
C LEU A 249 -10.71 -5.85 10.07
N LEU A 250 -9.75 -6.14 10.96
CA LEU A 250 -10.01 -6.86 12.21
C LEU A 250 -10.35 -5.93 13.38
N SER A 251 -10.49 -4.63 13.12
CA SER A 251 -10.84 -3.65 14.15
C SER A 251 -12.25 -3.89 14.71
N PRO A 252 -12.45 -3.75 16.04
CA PRO A 252 -13.79 -3.80 16.62
C PRO A 252 -14.64 -2.58 16.24
N ASN A 253 -14.01 -1.45 15.87
CA ASN A 253 -14.72 -0.25 15.44
C ASN A 253 -15.19 -0.41 13.99
N GLU A 254 -16.51 -0.25 13.76
CA GLU A 254 -17.13 -0.44 12.45
C GLU A 254 -16.61 0.54 11.41
N GLY A 255 -16.42 1.81 11.77
CA GLY A 255 -15.90 2.82 10.85
C GLY A 255 -14.47 2.53 10.39
N ILE A 256 -13.61 1.99 11.26
CA ILE A 256 -12.25 1.56 10.89
C ILE A 256 -12.32 0.30 10.02
N ARG A 257 -13.22 -0.62 10.36
CA ARG A 257 -13.45 -1.87 9.63
C ARG A 257 -13.97 -1.67 8.22
N ASP A 258 -14.83 -0.68 8.00
CA ASP A 258 -15.30 -0.28 6.67
C ASP A 258 -14.14 0.17 5.79
N LYS A 259 -13.21 0.97 6.35
CA LYS A 259 -11.99 1.40 5.66
C LYS A 259 -11.06 0.22 5.38
N GLY A 260 -10.91 -0.69 6.35
CA GLY A 260 -10.18 -1.94 6.17
C GLY A 260 -10.73 -2.75 4.99
N THR A 261 -12.04 -2.94 4.94
CA THR A 261 -12.73 -3.64 3.84
C THR A 261 -12.49 -2.96 2.49
N ALA A 262 -12.54 -1.63 2.44
CA ALA A 262 -12.21 -0.86 1.24
C ALA A 262 -10.74 -1.05 0.80
N ILE A 263 -9.79 -1.04 1.73
CA ILE A 263 -8.37 -1.32 1.42
C ILE A 263 -8.21 -2.74 0.87
N MET A 264 -8.87 -3.74 1.46
CA MET A 264 -8.85 -5.13 0.97
C MET A 264 -9.36 -5.23 -0.47
N HIS A 265 -10.50 -4.58 -0.76
CA HIS A 265 -11.05 -4.49 -2.11
C HIS A 265 -10.04 -3.84 -3.08
N ASN A 266 -9.44 -2.72 -2.67
CA ASN A 266 -8.51 -1.98 -3.51
C ASN A 266 -7.24 -2.77 -3.80
N LEU A 267 -6.72 -3.52 -2.81
CA LEU A 267 -5.60 -4.44 -2.98
C LEU A 267 -5.95 -5.57 -3.95
N ALA A 268 -7.13 -6.20 -3.79
CA ALA A 268 -7.58 -7.29 -4.66
C ALA A 268 -7.84 -6.83 -6.11
N SER A 269 -8.27 -5.58 -6.29
CA SER A 269 -8.57 -4.99 -7.60
C SER A 269 -7.31 -4.52 -8.35
N LYS A 270 -6.14 -4.50 -7.70
CA LYS A 270 -4.87 -4.10 -8.33
C LYS A 270 -4.19 -5.31 -8.98
N GLU A 271 -4.04 -5.27 -10.30
CA GLU A 271 -3.16 -6.19 -11.02
C GLU A 271 -1.70 -5.85 -10.69
N VAL A 272 -1.12 -6.56 -9.73
CA VAL A 272 0.32 -6.49 -9.52
C VAL A 272 0.97 -7.65 -10.25
N LYS A 273 2.10 -7.37 -10.91
CA LYS A 273 2.93 -8.38 -11.59
C LYS A 273 3.51 -9.36 -10.54
N SER A 274 2.70 -10.35 -10.17
CA SER A 274 2.88 -11.68 -9.56
C SER A 274 3.99 -12.00 -8.54
N ALA A 275 4.96 -11.13 -8.23
CA ALA A 275 6.10 -11.50 -7.37
C ALA A 275 5.95 -11.05 -5.91
N VAL A 276 5.07 -10.09 -5.62
CA VAL A 276 4.95 -9.42 -4.32
C VAL A 276 3.90 -10.06 -3.41
N PHE A 277 3.11 -10.99 -3.96
CA PHE A 277 1.83 -11.38 -3.37
C PHE A 277 1.82 -12.71 -2.64
N ASP A 278 2.86 -13.55 -2.68
CA ASP A 278 2.73 -14.86 -2.03
C ASP A 278 2.63 -14.73 -0.50
N ASP A 279 3.54 -13.99 0.14
CA ASP A 279 3.48 -13.77 1.59
C ASP A 279 2.29 -12.85 1.97
N ILE A 280 2.09 -11.77 1.22
CA ILE A 280 0.99 -10.80 1.47
C ILE A 280 -0.38 -11.45 1.29
N ALA A 281 -0.59 -12.24 0.24
CA ALA A 281 -1.89 -12.88 -0.03
C ALA A 281 -2.25 -13.89 1.05
N THR A 282 -1.28 -14.61 1.63
CA THR A 282 -1.58 -15.50 2.76
C THR A 282 -2.07 -14.72 3.98
N GLU A 283 -1.42 -13.61 4.32
CA GLU A 283 -1.81 -12.75 5.45
C GLU A 283 -3.20 -12.12 5.23
N LEU A 284 -3.44 -11.54 4.05
CA LEU A 284 -4.73 -10.97 3.66
C LEU A 284 -5.84 -12.04 3.67
N SER A 285 -5.57 -13.24 3.15
CA SER A 285 -6.54 -14.35 3.12
C SER A 285 -6.91 -14.81 4.54
N MET A 286 -5.92 -14.92 5.43
CA MET A 286 -6.17 -15.27 6.83
C MET A 286 -7.02 -14.20 7.53
N ALA A 287 -6.75 -12.93 7.30
CA ALA A 287 -7.53 -11.83 7.86
C ALA A 287 -8.98 -11.85 7.37
N ILE A 288 -9.21 -12.12 6.07
CA ILE A 288 -10.56 -12.30 5.51
C ILE A 288 -11.28 -13.46 6.19
N LEU A 289 -10.62 -14.62 6.33
CA LEU A 289 -11.23 -15.77 6.99
C LEU A 289 -11.62 -15.44 8.44
N GLN A 290 -10.74 -14.76 9.18
CA GLN A 290 -11.03 -14.33 10.54
C GLN A 290 -12.20 -13.34 10.58
N PHE A 291 -12.23 -12.35 9.69
CA PHE A 291 -13.34 -11.40 9.58
C PHE A 291 -14.67 -12.10 9.25
N LEU A 292 -14.68 -13.09 8.37
CA LEU A 292 -15.90 -13.83 8.05
C LEU A 292 -16.41 -14.69 9.22
N THR A 293 -15.53 -15.09 10.15
CA THR A 293 -15.96 -15.81 11.36
C THR A 293 -16.67 -14.93 12.39
N THR A 294 -16.66 -13.60 12.24
CA THR A 294 -17.31 -12.67 13.17
C THR A 294 -18.74 -12.27 12.78
N ASP A 295 -19.32 -12.89 11.75
CA ASP A 295 -20.67 -12.61 11.22
C ASP A 295 -20.90 -11.11 10.90
N PRO A 296 -20.07 -10.52 10.01
CA PRO A 296 -20.21 -9.12 9.65
C PRO A 296 -21.56 -8.86 8.95
N GLN A 297 -22.18 -7.71 9.23
CA GLN A 297 -23.42 -7.33 8.54
C GLN A 297 -23.16 -7.14 7.05
N GLU A 298 -24.00 -7.77 6.21
CA GLU A 298 -23.96 -7.72 4.73
C GLU A 298 -24.17 -6.32 4.16
#